data_AF-A0A4P1S2M0-F1
#
_entry.id   AF-A0A4P1S2M0-F1
#
_cell.length_a   1.000
_cell.length_b   1.000
_cell.length_c   1.000
_cell.angle_alpha   90.00
_cell.angle_beta   90.00
_cell.angle_gamma   90.00
#
_symmetry.space_group_name_H-M   'P 1'
#
loop_
_entity.id
_entity.type
_entity.pdbx_description
1 polymer ?
#
loop_
_entity_poly.entity_id
_entity_poly.type
_entity_poly.pdbx_seq_one_letter_code
_entity_poly.pdbx_strand_id
1 'polypeptide(L)'
;MIFFLITGATRGIGRAIVVELDGRYGENAAYLMIARNEAGLDTLKGEIKGKAQVLAIDLSSPARSGREVGEMLLKTDIAGYEKFVLINNAGVLSPVGKTGTLESNEIETNIQVNLTAPLILANEFLRWAGSSLKPKLIINISSGAARFPIVSWGAYCASKAGLDMFSRVMMEEKSTGLQVISVAPGIIETDMQRSIRDLK
;
A
#
# COMPACT_ATOMS: atom_id res chain seq x y z
N MET A 1 -4.33 -17.09 13.19
CA MET A 1 -4.90 -16.22 12.13
C MET A 1 -3.80 -15.44 11.42
N ILE A 2 -4.03 -14.93 10.20
CA ILE A 2 -3.10 -14.01 9.51
C ILE A 2 -3.68 -12.59 9.55
N PHE A 3 -2.85 -11.60 9.89
CA PHE A 3 -3.24 -10.19 9.82
C PHE A 3 -2.75 -9.57 8.52
N PHE A 4 -3.65 -8.91 7.79
CA PHE A 4 -3.35 -8.17 6.57
C PHE A 4 -3.70 -6.68 6.75
N LEU A 5 -2.75 -5.80 6.51
CA LEU A 5 -2.97 -4.37 6.35
C LEU A 5 -2.84 -4.02 4.87
N ILE A 6 -3.90 -3.52 4.24
CA ILE A 6 -3.91 -3.22 2.79
C ILE A 6 -4.32 -1.78 2.55
N THR A 7 -3.50 -1.03 1.79
CA THR A 7 -3.86 0.30 1.31
C THR A 7 -4.47 0.26 -0.10
N GLY A 8 -5.39 1.18 -0.39
CA GLY A 8 -6.09 1.21 -1.68
C GLY A 8 -7.04 0.02 -1.86
N ALA A 9 -7.64 -0.47 -0.77
CA ALA A 9 -8.39 -1.72 -0.73
C ALA A 9 -9.68 -1.74 -1.57
N THR A 10 -10.24 -0.58 -1.94
CA THR A 10 -11.61 -0.52 -2.49
C THR A 10 -11.72 -0.68 -4.00
N ARG A 11 -10.61 -0.62 -4.75
CA ARG A 11 -10.63 -0.64 -6.23
C ARG A 11 -9.47 -1.41 -6.83
N GLY A 12 -9.65 -1.82 -8.09
CA GLY A 12 -8.61 -2.44 -8.91
C GLY A 12 -7.91 -3.61 -8.21
N ILE A 13 -6.58 -3.58 -8.23
CA ILE A 13 -5.71 -4.62 -7.65
C ILE A 13 -5.97 -4.80 -6.15
N GLY A 14 -6.16 -3.70 -5.39
CA GLY A 14 -6.35 -3.78 -3.94
C GLY A 14 -7.59 -4.57 -3.54
N ARG A 15 -8.73 -4.32 -4.21
CA ARG A 15 -9.97 -5.09 -3.95
C ARG A 15 -9.79 -6.55 -4.33
N ALA A 16 -9.19 -6.82 -5.48
CA ALA A 16 -8.94 -8.19 -5.94
C ALA A 16 -8.05 -8.96 -4.94
N ILE A 17 -7.01 -8.31 -4.41
CA ILE A 17 -6.15 -8.89 -3.36
C ILE A 17 -6.96 -9.26 -2.12
N VAL A 18 -7.81 -8.36 -1.62
CA VAL A 18 -8.62 -8.64 -0.42
C VAL A 18 -9.55 -9.83 -0.65
N VAL A 19 -10.29 -9.83 -1.75
CA VAL A 19 -11.24 -10.91 -2.09
C VAL A 19 -10.52 -12.25 -2.26
N GLU A 20 -9.38 -12.28 -2.94
CA GLU A 20 -8.62 -13.52 -3.15
C GLU A 20 -8.04 -14.06 -1.84
N LEU A 21 -7.48 -13.17 -1.00
CA LEU A 21 -6.98 -13.56 0.32
C LEU A 21 -8.11 -14.10 1.20
N ASP A 22 -9.28 -13.47 1.17
CA ASP A 22 -10.43 -13.94 1.95
C ASP A 22 -10.98 -15.27 1.43
N GLY A 23 -11.04 -15.47 0.11
CA GLY A 23 -11.39 -16.75 -0.49
C GLY A 23 -10.45 -17.88 -0.03
N ARG A 24 -9.16 -17.57 0.19
CA ARG A 24 -8.16 -18.55 0.62
C ARG A 24 -8.13 -18.81 2.12
N TYR A 25 -8.30 -17.77 2.94
CA TYR A 25 -8.10 -17.86 4.40
C TYR A 25 -9.40 -17.75 5.20
N GLY A 26 -10.43 -17.10 4.67
CA GLY A 26 -11.73 -16.88 5.31
C GLY A 26 -11.59 -16.36 6.73
N GLU A 27 -12.29 -17.01 7.67
CA GLU A 27 -12.29 -16.65 9.10
C GLU A 27 -10.92 -16.74 9.78
N ASN A 28 -9.93 -17.40 9.15
CA ASN A 28 -8.56 -17.44 9.64
C ASN A 28 -7.74 -16.18 9.29
N ALA A 29 -8.36 -15.18 8.65
CA ALA A 29 -7.74 -13.90 8.35
C ALA A 29 -8.41 -12.73 9.08
N ALA A 30 -7.59 -11.70 9.37
CA ALA A 30 -8.05 -10.40 9.79
C ALA A 30 -7.48 -9.32 8.86
N TYR A 31 -8.27 -8.28 8.60
CA TYR A 31 -7.96 -7.23 7.65
C TYR A 31 -8.06 -5.86 8.32
N LEU A 32 -7.05 -5.02 8.12
CA LEU A 32 -7.15 -3.56 8.26
C LEU A 32 -7.09 -2.96 6.86
N MET A 33 -8.25 -2.53 6.36
CA MET A 33 -8.42 -2.00 5.01
C MET A 33 -8.41 -0.47 5.02
N ILE A 34 -7.51 0.11 4.22
CA ILE A 34 -7.33 1.56 4.13
C ILE A 34 -7.68 2.03 2.72
N ALA A 35 -8.56 3.01 2.62
CA ALA A 35 -8.86 3.72 1.38
C ALA A 35 -9.55 5.06 1.70
N ARG A 36 -9.78 5.89 0.69
CA ARG A 36 -10.52 7.16 0.85
C ARG A 36 -12.04 7.00 0.83
N ASN A 37 -12.53 5.97 0.14
CA ASN A 37 -13.97 5.74 -0.04
C ASN A 37 -14.49 4.86 1.09
N GLU A 38 -15.11 5.47 2.10
CA GLU A 38 -15.71 4.81 3.26
C GLU A 38 -16.81 3.80 2.86
N ALA A 39 -17.77 4.22 2.03
CA ALA A 39 -18.84 3.33 1.57
C ALA A 39 -18.30 2.10 0.81
N GLY A 40 -17.22 2.28 0.03
CA GLY A 40 -16.52 1.19 -0.64
C GLY A 40 -15.81 0.23 0.32
N LEU A 41 -15.27 0.76 1.43
CA LEU A 41 -14.66 -0.05 2.49
C LEU A 41 -15.73 -0.87 3.23
N ASP A 42 -16.86 -0.26 3.57
CA ASP A 42 -17.97 -0.93 4.24
C ASP A 42 -18.61 -2.01 3.37
N THR A 43 -18.77 -1.73 2.08
CA THR A 43 -19.24 -2.72 1.11
C THR A 43 -18.30 -3.92 1.09
N LEU A 44 -16.99 -3.70 0.90
CA LEU A 44 -16.00 -4.78 0.86
C LEU A 44 -15.93 -5.55 2.19
N LYS A 45 -16.07 -4.87 3.34
CA LYS A 45 -16.14 -5.49 4.65
C LYS A 45 -17.33 -6.46 4.77
N GLY A 46 -18.47 -6.13 4.18
CA GLY A 46 -19.65 -7.01 4.15
C GLY A 46 -19.54 -8.21 3.19
N GLU A 47 -18.60 -8.16 2.24
CA GLU A 47 -18.38 -9.22 1.24
C GLU A 47 -17.45 -10.34 1.72
N ILE A 48 -16.62 -10.07 2.73
CA ILE A 48 -15.58 -10.98 3.22
C ILE A 48 -15.99 -11.74 4.49
N LYS A 49 -15.40 -12.92 4.70
CA LYS A 49 -15.65 -13.78 5.87
C LYS A 49 -14.71 -13.48 7.04
N GLY A 50 -13.49 -13.05 6.75
CA GLY A 50 -12.50 -12.70 7.77
C GLY A 50 -12.88 -11.46 8.57
N LYS A 51 -12.25 -11.31 9.75
CA LYS A 51 -12.50 -10.14 10.60
C LYS A 51 -11.97 -8.89 9.93
N ALA A 52 -12.75 -7.82 9.83
CA ALA A 52 -12.30 -6.61 9.14
C ALA A 52 -12.54 -5.31 9.93
N GLN A 53 -11.49 -4.52 10.00
CA GLN A 53 -11.49 -3.12 10.37
C GLN A 53 -11.22 -2.27 9.13
N VAL A 54 -11.81 -1.08 9.09
CA VAL A 54 -11.69 -0.15 7.97
C VAL A 54 -11.20 1.19 8.49
N LEU A 55 -10.41 1.89 7.68
CA LEU A 55 -9.95 3.24 8.00
C LEU A 55 -10.02 4.11 6.74
N ALA A 56 -10.97 5.05 6.76
CA ALA A 56 -11.24 5.97 5.66
C ALA A 56 -10.33 7.20 5.74
N ILE A 57 -9.15 7.14 5.12
CA ILE A 57 -8.12 8.20 5.21
C ILE A 57 -7.46 8.49 3.87
N ASP A 58 -6.94 9.72 3.73
CA ASP A 58 -6.11 10.12 2.60
C ASP A 58 -4.62 9.98 2.93
N LEU A 59 -3.89 9.27 2.06
CA LEU A 59 -2.46 9.04 2.17
C LEU A 59 -1.62 10.18 1.59
N SER A 60 -2.26 11.21 1.00
CA SER A 60 -1.60 12.46 0.61
C SER A 60 -1.12 13.31 1.80
N SER A 61 -1.42 12.89 3.04
CA SER A 61 -0.90 13.54 4.26
C SER A 61 -0.13 12.52 5.12
N PRO A 62 1.06 12.06 4.67
CA PRO A 62 1.70 10.85 5.20
C PRO A 62 1.95 10.85 6.71
N ALA A 63 2.32 12.00 7.28
CA ALA A 63 2.56 12.13 8.72
C ALA A 63 1.27 11.98 9.54
N ARG A 64 0.14 12.51 9.03
CA ARG A 64 -1.17 12.38 9.68
C ARG A 64 -1.69 10.96 9.51
N SER A 65 -1.73 10.45 8.29
CA SER A 65 -2.21 9.10 7.99
C SER A 65 -1.39 8.02 8.72
N GLY A 66 -0.07 8.21 8.84
CA GLY A 66 0.80 7.31 9.60
C GLY A 66 0.42 7.25 11.07
N ARG A 67 0.16 8.39 11.73
CA ARG A 67 -0.31 8.42 13.12
C ARG A 67 -1.64 7.69 13.29
N GLU A 68 -2.61 7.99 12.44
CA GLU A 68 -3.94 7.37 12.51
C GLU A 68 -3.88 5.83 12.33
N VAL A 69 -3.03 5.35 11.40
CA VAL A 69 -2.78 3.91 11.24
C VAL A 69 -2.06 3.32 12.46
N GLY A 70 -1.02 3.99 12.96
CA GLY A 70 -0.30 3.56 14.16
C GLY A 70 -1.21 3.42 15.37
N GLU A 71 -2.12 4.38 15.60
CA GLU A 71 -3.11 4.31 16.68
C GLU A 71 -4.07 3.13 16.53
N MET A 72 -4.49 2.80 15.30
CA MET A 72 -5.32 1.62 15.03
C MET A 72 -4.55 0.31 15.26
N LEU A 73 -3.28 0.26 14.85
CA LEU A 73 -2.41 -0.88 15.08
C LEU A 73 -2.18 -1.12 16.58
N LEU A 74 -1.91 -0.07 17.35
CA LEU A 74 -1.72 -0.19 18.81
C LEU A 74 -2.95 -0.74 19.55
N LYS A 75 -4.17 -0.51 19.02
CA LYS A 75 -5.42 -1.08 19.55
C LYS A 75 -5.65 -2.54 19.12
N THR A 76 -4.82 -3.06 18.21
CA THR A 76 -4.92 -4.42 17.68
C THR A 76 -3.91 -5.33 18.39
N ASP A 77 -4.42 -6.30 19.16
CA ASP A 77 -3.59 -7.29 19.83
C ASP A 77 -2.91 -8.24 18.83
N ILE A 78 -1.61 -8.46 19.02
CA ILE A 78 -0.75 -9.30 18.19
C ILE A 78 -0.79 -10.80 18.56
N ALA A 79 -1.31 -11.15 19.74
CA ALA A 79 -1.20 -12.51 20.29
C ALA A 79 -1.87 -13.56 19.39
N GLY A 80 -3.04 -13.26 18.83
CA GLY A 80 -3.85 -14.18 18.01
C GLY A 80 -3.39 -14.38 16.55
N TYR A 81 -2.38 -13.64 16.10
CA TYR A 81 -1.89 -13.71 14.72
C TYR A 81 -0.62 -14.52 14.62
N GLU A 82 -0.46 -15.36 13.59
CA GLU A 82 0.74 -16.15 13.33
C GLU A 82 1.66 -15.51 12.31
N LYS A 83 1.13 -14.56 11.53
CA LYS A 83 1.85 -13.83 10.49
C LYS A 83 1.21 -12.46 10.30
N PHE A 84 2.05 -11.47 10.02
CA PHE A 84 1.65 -10.10 9.73
C PHE A 84 2.04 -9.74 8.30
N VAL A 85 1.12 -9.14 7.56
CA VAL A 85 1.35 -8.76 6.17
C VAL A 85 0.93 -7.31 5.96
N LEU A 86 1.83 -6.49 5.45
CA LEU A 86 1.55 -5.14 4.95
C LEU A 86 1.56 -5.17 3.43
N ILE A 87 0.52 -4.64 2.79
CA ILE A 87 0.41 -4.51 1.34
C ILE A 87 0.22 -3.03 1.03
N ASN A 88 1.32 -2.37 0.65
CA ASN A 88 1.33 -1.01 0.14
C ASN A 88 0.89 -1.01 -1.32
N ASN A 89 -0.42 -0.94 -1.55
CA ASN A 89 -1.04 -0.98 -2.87
C ASN A 89 -1.58 0.37 -3.36
N ALA A 90 -1.93 1.29 -2.45
CA ALA A 90 -2.37 2.63 -2.84
C ALA A 90 -1.31 3.34 -3.70
N GLY A 91 -1.76 3.99 -4.77
CA GLY A 91 -0.89 4.78 -5.62
C GLY A 91 -1.66 5.66 -6.60
N VAL A 92 -1.00 6.70 -7.09
CA VAL A 92 -1.51 7.65 -8.09
C VAL A 92 -0.51 7.82 -9.21
N LEU A 93 -0.98 7.94 -10.45
CA LEU A 93 -0.09 8.20 -11.59
C LEU A 93 0.24 9.69 -11.73
N SER A 94 -0.79 10.53 -11.62
CA SER A 94 -0.66 11.98 -11.80
C SER A 94 0.39 12.59 -10.87
N PRO A 95 1.10 13.64 -11.30
CA PRO A 95 0.92 14.35 -12.56
C PRO A 95 1.58 13.63 -13.75
N VAL A 96 1.02 13.84 -14.95
CA VAL A 96 1.61 13.41 -16.22
C VAL A 96 1.93 14.64 -17.06
N GLY A 97 3.21 14.88 -17.31
CA GLY A 97 3.67 16.01 -18.10
C GLY A 97 5.19 16.11 -18.13
N LYS A 98 5.71 17.00 -18.98
CA LYS A 98 7.16 17.21 -19.09
C LYS A 98 7.68 17.96 -17.86
N THR A 99 8.90 17.65 -17.44
CA THR A 99 9.58 18.44 -16.41
C THR A 99 9.60 19.92 -16.80
N GLY A 100 9.23 20.79 -15.87
CA GLY A 100 9.08 22.23 -16.10
C GLY A 100 7.65 22.69 -16.43
N THR A 101 6.70 21.77 -16.63
CA THR A 101 5.28 22.13 -16.88
C THR A 101 4.32 21.60 -15.80
N LEU A 102 4.85 21.06 -14.71
CA LEU A 102 4.07 20.39 -13.67
C LEU A 102 3.86 21.31 -12.48
N GLU A 103 2.68 21.24 -11.88
CA GLU A 103 2.39 21.95 -10.64
C GLU A 103 3.07 21.27 -9.44
N SER A 104 3.66 22.07 -8.56
CA SER A 104 4.45 21.56 -7.42
C SER A 104 3.62 20.70 -6.46
N ASN A 105 2.37 21.08 -6.21
CA ASN A 105 1.46 20.35 -5.32
C ASN A 105 1.08 18.96 -5.87
N GLU A 106 0.97 18.80 -7.19
CA GLU A 106 0.71 17.51 -7.82
C GLU A 106 1.92 16.59 -7.70
N ILE A 107 3.12 17.11 -7.96
CA ILE A 107 4.38 16.37 -7.74
C ILE A 107 4.46 15.91 -6.28
N GLU A 108 4.21 16.82 -5.35
CA GLU A 108 4.24 16.53 -3.91
C GLU A 108 3.25 15.42 -3.56
N THR A 109 2.00 15.54 -4.01
CA THR A 109 0.96 14.51 -3.79
C THR A 109 1.40 13.15 -4.32
N ASN A 110 2.01 13.09 -5.50
CA ASN A 110 2.51 11.84 -6.07
C ASN A 110 3.56 11.19 -5.16
N ILE A 111 4.58 11.95 -4.76
CA ILE A 111 5.65 11.47 -3.89
C ILE A 111 5.08 11.05 -2.52
N GLN A 112 4.19 11.84 -1.95
CA GLN A 112 3.56 11.56 -0.67
C GLN A 112 2.79 10.25 -0.69
N VAL A 113 1.93 10.03 -1.68
CA VAL A 113 1.09 8.81 -1.76
C VAL A 113 1.92 7.59 -2.16
N ASN A 114 2.80 7.72 -3.15
CA ASN A 114 3.49 6.57 -3.75
C ASN A 114 4.77 6.14 -3.02
N LEU A 115 5.38 7.04 -2.25
CA LEU A 115 6.65 6.80 -1.58
C LEU A 115 6.57 7.09 -0.08
N THR A 116 6.32 8.33 0.32
CA THR A 116 6.41 8.74 1.73
C THR A 116 5.42 7.97 2.62
N ALA A 117 4.18 7.80 2.18
CA ALA A 117 3.17 7.03 2.92
C ALA A 117 3.59 5.56 3.09
N PRO A 118 3.94 4.80 2.04
CA PRO A 118 4.50 3.45 2.20
C PRO A 118 5.68 3.33 3.16
N LEU A 119 6.61 4.30 3.14
CA LEU A 119 7.75 4.35 4.07
C LEU A 119 7.29 4.48 5.53
N ILE A 120 6.41 5.45 5.80
CA ILE A 120 5.88 5.68 7.15
C ILE A 120 5.04 4.49 7.62
N LEU A 121 4.19 3.94 6.76
CA LEU A 121 3.35 2.79 7.11
C LEU A 121 4.17 1.54 7.37
N ALA A 122 5.25 1.30 6.62
CA ALA A 122 6.20 0.23 6.92
C ALA A 122 6.83 0.41 8.30
N ASN A 123 7.25 1.63 8.63
CA ASN A 123 7.81 1.94 9.94
C ASN A 123 6.81 1.71 11.09
N GLU A 124 5.57 2.19 10.96
CA GLU A 124 4.52 1.96 11.97
C GLU A 124 4.16 0.47 12.10
N PHE A 125 4.05 -0.24 10.98
CA PHE A 125 3.78 -1.67 10.95
C PHE A 125 4.88 -2.47 11.65
N LEU A 126 6.14 -2.17 11.38
CA LEU A 126 7.29 -2.83 12.02
C LEU A 126 7.43 -2.44 13.49
N ARG A 127 7.09 -1.21 13.87
CA ARG A 127 7.05 -0.81 15.28
C ARG A 127 6.01 -1.63 16.06
N TRP A 128 4.83 -1.82 15.48
CA TRP A 128 3.75 -2.59 16.10
C TRP A 128 4.04 -4.10 16.14
N ALA A 129 4.45 -4.70 15.01
CA ALA A 129 4.69 -6.14 14.91
C ALA A 129 6.09 -6.57 15.37
N GLY A 130 7.00 -5.61 15.62
CA GLY A 130 8.43 -5.85 15.86
C GLY A 130 8.75 -6.56 17.18
N SER A 131 7.89 -6.42 18.19
CA SER A 131 8.01 -7.15 19.46
C SER A 131 7.74 -8.66 19.31
N SER A 132 7.08 -9.06 18.23
CA SER A 132 6.77 -10.45 17.93
C SER A 132 7.94 -11.13 17.21
N LEU A 133 8.25 -12.39 17.51
CA LEU A 133 9.19 -13.20 16.71
C LEU A 133 8.54 -13.81 15.47
N LYS A 134 7.24 -13.58 15.27
CA LYS A 134 6.47 -14.17 14.18
C LYS A 134 6.82 -13.54 12.82
N PRO A 135 6.60 -14.26 11.69
CA PRO A 135 6.90 -13.75 10.36
C PRO A 135 6.16 -12.45 10.02
N LYS A 136 6.89 -11.52 9.39
CA LYS A 136 6.36 -10.30 8.78
C LYS A 136 6.65 -10.31 7.29
N LEU A 137 5.69 -9.88 6.50
CA LEU A 137 5.84 -9.71 5.06
C LEU A 137 5.36 -8.32 4.66
N ILE A 138 6.23 -7.53 4.04
CA ILE A 138 5.85 -6.26 3.40
C ILE A 138 5.84 -6.49 1.89
N ILE A 139 4.71 -6.17 1.25
CA ILE A 139 4.54 -6.22 -0.19
C ILE A 139 4.31 -4.80 -0.69
N ASN A 140 5.23 -4.30 -1.50
CA ASN A 140 5.13 -2.99 -2.13
C ASN A 140 4.69 -3.18 -3.59
N ILE A 141 3.55 -2.60 -3.97
CA ILE A 141 3.10 -2.59 -5.35
C ILE A 141 3.83 -1.47 -6.10
N SER A 142 4.87 -1.87 -6.82
CA SER A 142 5.72 -1.03 -7.64
C SER A 142 5.26 -1.05 -9.11
N SER A 143 6.16 -0.76 -10.05
CA SER A 143 5.87 -0.70 -11.48
C SER A 143 7.13 -0.94 -12.32
N GLY A 144 6.97 -1.35 -13.58
CA GLY A 144 8.06 -1.29 -14.56
C GLY A 144 8.64 0.12 -14.72
N ALA A 145 7.83 1.15 -14.43
CA ALA A 145 8.24 2.56 -14.37
C ALA A 145 9.32 2.85 -13.31
N ALA A 146 9.54 1.95 -12.34
CA ALA A 146 10.64 2.05 -11.37
C ALA A 146 12.02 1.78 -11.99
N ARG A 147 12.06 1.12 -13.16
CA ARG A 147 13.31 0.62 -13.78
C ARG A 147 13.61 1.23 -15.14
N PHE A 148 12.58 1.69 -15.84
CA PHE A 148 12.70 2.29 -17.16
C PHE A 148 12.02 3.66 -17.18
N PRO A 149 12.63 4.67 -17.82
CA PRO A 149 12.01 5.98 -17.95
C PRO A 149 10.81 5.90 -18.90
N ILE A 150 9.72 6.55 -18.51
CA ILE A 150 8.53 6.72 -19.34
C ILE A 150 8.30 8.22 -19.52
N VAL A 151 8.15 8.64 -20.77
CA VAL A 151 7.97 10.06 -21.12
C VAL A 151 6.78 10.62 -20.34
N SER A 152 6.99 11.80 -19.75
CA SER A 152 6.01 12.53 -18.96
C SER A 152 5.61 11.90 -17.61
N TRP A 153 6.25 10.82 -17.16
CA TRP A 153 5.90 10.12 -15.90
C TRP A 153 6.95 10.35 -14.80
N GLY A 154 7.65 11.48 -14.83
CA GLY A 154 8.84 11.73 -14.00
C GLY A 154 8.62 11.47 -12.50
N ALA A 155 7.59 12.08 -11.91
CA ALA A 155 7.26 11.91 -10.49
C ALA A 155 6.90 10.45 -10.15
N TYR A 156 6.10 9.80 -11.00
CA TYR A 156 5.71 8.41 -10.81
C TYR A 156 6.91 7.46 -10.90
N CYS A 157 7.74 7.59 -11.93
CA CYS A 157 8.99 6.82 -12.07
C CYS A 157 9.89 7.00 -10.85
N ALA A 158 10.12 8.25 -10.42
CA ALA A 158 10.95 8.56 -9.27
C ALA A 158 10.40 7.94 -7.97
N SER A 159 9.09 8.07 -7.71
CA SER A 159 8.48 7.49 -6.51
C SER A 159 8.58 5.97 -6.46
N LYS A 160 8.34 5.28 -7.59
CA LYS A 160 8.42 3.81 -7.65
C LYS A 160 9.86 3.30 -7.61
N ALA A 161 10.81 4.02 -8.21
CA ALA A 161 12.24 3.72 -8.06
C ALA A 161 12.70 3.88 -6.60
N GLY A 162 12.26 4.94 -5.92
CA GLY A 162 12.50 5.14 -4.49
C GLY A 162 11.91 4.02 -3.63
N LEU A 163 10.70 3.56 -3.95
CA LEU A 163 10.03 2.46 -3.24
C LEU A 163 10.76 1.12 -3.43
N ASP A 164 11.26 0.86 -4.65
CA ASP A 164 12.11 -0.31 -4.95
C ASP A 164 13.40 -0.26 -4.14
N MET A 165 14.07 0.89 -4.07
CA MET A 165 15.30 1.05 -3.30
C MET A 165 15.03 0.87 -1.80
N PHE A 166 14.00 1.51 -1.26
CA PHE A 166 13.61 1.36 0.14
C PHE A 166 13.32 -0.10 0.50
N SER A 167 12.67 -0.85 -0.41
CA SER A 167 12.42 -2.29 -0.22
C SER A 167 13.71 -3.09 -0.08
N ARG A 168 14.75 -2.75 -0.85
CA ARG A 168 16.07 -3.39 -0.78
C ARG A 168 16.79 -3.03 0.52
N VAL A 169 16.72 -1.77 0.94
CA VAL A 169 17.31 -1.33 2.22
C VAL A 169 16.74 -2.12 3.39
N MET A 170 15.41 -2.26 3.50
CA MET A 170 14.78 -3.04 4.58
C MET A 170 15.21 -4.52 4.58
N MET A 171 15.54 -5.09 3.42
CA MET A 171 16.07 -6.45 3.33
C MET A 171 17.52 -6.55 3.83
N GLU A 172 18.35 -5.54 3.54
CA GLU A 172 19.74 -5.47 4.00
C GLU A 172 19.85 -5.24 5.52
N GLU A 173 18.84 -4.64 6.14
CA GLU A 173 18.77 -4.46 7.60
C GLU A 173 18.63 -5.79 8.37
N LYS A 174 18.32 -6.91 7.69
CA LYS A 174 18.28 -8.27 8.27
C LYS A 174 17.41 -8.39 9.54
N SER A 175 16.31 -7.65 9.58
CA SER A 175 15.35 -7.72 10.67
C SER A 175 14.75 -9.12 10.82
N THR A 176 14.72 -9.64 12.05
CA THR A 176 14.28 -11.02 12.34
C THR A 176 12.85 -11.28 11.87
N GLY A 177 12.72 -12.29 11.00
CA GLY A 177 11.44 -12.74 10.46
C GLY A 177 10.79 -11.77 9.48
N LEU A 178 11.49 -10.71 9.04
CA LEU A 178 11.02 -9.78 8.02
C LEU A 178 11.37 -10.30 6.62
N GLN A 179 10.40 -10.26 5.73
CA GLN A 179 10.58 -10.35 4.29
C GLN A 179 9.93 -9.15 3.62
N VAL A 180 10.55 -8.64 2.57
CA VAL A 180 10.04 -7.52 1.77
C VAL A 180 10.09 -7.90 0.30
N ILE A 181 8.97 -7.70 -0.38
CA ILE A 181 8.84 -7.97 -1.83
C ILE A 181 8.33 -6.70 -2.51
N SER A 182 9.03 -6.26 -3.54
CA SER A 182 8.51 -5.26 -4.49
C SER A 182 8.01 -5.96 -5.75
N VAL A 183 6.73 -5.77 -6.08
CA VAL A 183 6.06 -6.41 -7.21
C VAL A 183 5.70 -5.36 -8.26
N ALA A 184 6.10 -5.59 -9.51
CA ALA A 184 5.63 -4.81 -10.65
C ALA A 184 4.54 -5.62 -11.38
N PRO A 185 3.24 -5.28 -11.20
CA PRO A 185 2.14 -6.13 -11.67
C PRO A 185 1.87 -6.06 -13.18
N GLY A 186 2.70 -5.33 -13.94
CA GLY A 186 2.49 -5.10 -15.38
C GLY A 186 1.36 -4.10 -15.66
N ILE A 187 0.86 -4.12 -16.90
CA ILE A 187 -0.27 -3.29 -17.31
C ILE A 187 -1.55 -4.03 -16.94
N ILE A 188 -2.27 -3.51 -15.94
CA ILE A 188 -3.55 -4.07 -15.49
C ILE A 188 -4.67 -3.08 -15.79
N GLU A 189 -5.79 -3.57 -16.31
CA GLU A 189 -7.01 -2.78 -16.44
C GLU A 189 -7.52 -2.36 -15.05
N THR A 190 -7.16 -1.13 -14.68
CA THR A 190 -7.57 -0.43 -13.47
C THR A 190 -8.04 0.97 -13.84
N ASP A 191 -8.67 1.69 -12.92
CA ASP A 191 -9.03 3.10 -13.12
C ASP A 191 -7.82 3.95 -13.53
N MET A 192 -6.64 3.64 -12.98
CA MET A 192 -5.38 4.28 -13.36
C MET A 192 -5.07 4.08 -14.86
N GLN A 193 -5.31 2.87 -15.39
CA GLN A 193 -5.13 2.59 -16.81
C GLN A 193 -6.16 3.30 -17.69
N ARG A 194 -7.39 3.53 -17.19
CA ARG A 194 -8.37 4.36 -17.90
C ARG A 194 -7.88 5.81 -18.00
N SER A 195 -7.44 6.40 -16.90
CA SER A 195 -6.85 7.75 -16.91
C SER A 195 -5.63 7.88 -17.85
N ILE A 196 -4.82 6.83 -18.01
CA ILE A 196 -3.71 6.83 -18.98
C ILE A 196 -4.23 6.90 -20.43
N ARG A 197 -5.30 6.18 -20.76
CA ARG A 197 -5.87 6.17 -22.13
C ARG A 197 -6.44 7.53 -22.49
N ASP A 198 -7.02 8.24 -21.53
CA ASP A 198 -7.63 9.56 -21.72
C ASP A 198 -6.60 10.70 -21.87
N LEU A 199 -5.31 10.43 -21.63
CA LEU A 199 -4.20 11.38 -21.81
C LEU A 199 -3.58 11.35 -23.23
N LYS A 200 -4.07 10.47 -24.12
CA LYS A 200 -3.68 10.42 -25.53
C LYS A 200 -4.62 11.28 -26.38
#